data_AF-A0A5C9C7K1-F1
#
_entry.id   AF-A0A5C9C7K1-F1
#
_cell.length_a   1.000
_cell.length_b   1.000
_cell.length_c   1.000
_cell.angle_alpha   90.00
_cell.angle_beta   90.00
_cell.angle_gamma   90.00
#
_symmetry.space_group_name_H-M   'P 1'
#
loop_
_entity.id
_entity.type
_entity.pdbx_description
1 polymer ?
#
loop_
_entity_poly.entity_id
_entity_poly.type
_entity_poly.pdbx_seq_one_letter_code
_entity_poly.pdbx_strand_id
1 'polypeptide(L)' 'MEIIYPIQNVHTLSVEEIIQSFNTNAENGITTSEAGNRINKFGANIYEAQKQKSIWMMMLLQFKN' A
#
# COMPACT_ATOMS: atom_id res chain seq x y z
N MET A 1 -9.07 -4.07 -12.37
CA MET A 1 -8.21 -4.98 -11.59
C MET A 1 -8.79 -5.20 -10.20
N GLU A 2 -9.23 -6.42 -9.90
CA GLU A 2 -9.92 -6.79 -8.64
C GLU A 2 -8.99 -7.46 -7.62
N ILE A 3 -7.73 -6.99 -7.49
CA ILE A 3 -6.87 -7.47 -6.38
C ILE A 3 -7.45 -6.93 -5.05
N ILE A 4 -7.71 -7.85 -4.12
CA ILE A 4 -8.10 -7.58 -2.73
C ILE A 4 -6.82 -7.51 -1.90
N TYR A 5 -6.62 -6.42 -1.16
CA TYR A 5 -5.43 -6.18 -0.35
C TYR A 5 -5.81 -5.57 1.00
N PRO A 6 -5.17 -5.96 2.13
CA PRO A 6 -4.12 -6.98 2.25
C PRO A 6 -4.67 -8.41 2.22
N ILE A 7 -3.93 -9.33 1.59
CA ILE A 7 -4.22 -10.77 1.64
C ILE A 7 -3.73 -11.29 3.00
N GLN A 8 -4.58 -12.01 3.73
CA GLN A 8 -4.22 -12.60 5.02
C GLN A 8 -3.42 -13.90 4.82
N ASN A 9 -2.45 -14.15 5.71
CA ASN A 9 -1.66 -15.40 5.74
C ASN A 9 -1.02 -15.80 4.41
N VAL A 10 -0.50 -14.84 3.63
CA VAL A 10 0.09 -15.09 2.28
C VAL A 10 1.13 -16.21 2.27
N HIS A 11 1.87 -16.38 3.36
CA HIS A 11 2.90 -17.41 3.51
C HIS A 11 2.38 -18.86 3.51
N THR A 12 1.07 -19.08 3.68
CA THR A 12 0.45 -20.41 3.65
C THR A 12 -0.07 -20.79 2.27
N LEU A 13 -0.12 -19.85 1.33
CA LEU A 13 -0.67 -20.05 -0.01
C LEU A 13 0.36 -20.68 -0.95
N SER A 14 -0.12 -21.43 -1.93
CA SER A 14 0.72 -21.94 -3.02
C SER A 14 1.19 -20.81 -3.93
N VAL A 15 2.24 -21.08 -4.71
CA VAL A 15 2.77 -20.12 -5.68
C VAL A 15 1.70 -19.77 -6.72
N GLU A 16 0.94 -20.75 -7.20
CA GLU A 16 -0.13 -20.58 -8.18
C GLU A 16 -1.27 -19.70 -7.63
N GLU A 17 -1.66 -19.92 -6.38
CA GLU A 17 -2.69 -19.12 -5.70
C GLU A 17 -2.26 -17.66 -5.56
N ILE A 18 -0.98 -17.41 -5.25
CA ILE A 18 -0.42 -16.06 -5.17
C ILE A 18 -0.40 -15.40 -6.55
N ILE A 19 0.07 -16.10 -7.58
CA ILE A 19 0.12 -15.59 -8.96
C ILE A 19 -1.28 -15.17 -9.43
N GLN A 20 -2.28 -16.01 -9.16
CA GLN A 20 -3.67 -15.74 -9.50
C GLN A 20 -4.24 -14.57 -8.67
N SER A 21 -4.02 -14.57 -7.35
CA SER A 21 -4.55 -13.54 -6.44
C SER A 21 -3.98 -12.14 -6.73
N PHE A 22 -2.70 -12.07 -7.10
CA PHE A 22 -2.06 -10.83 -7.52
C PHE A 22 -2.18 -10.54 -9.02
N ASN A 23 -2.89 -11.39 -9.79
CA ASN A 23 -3.07 -11.28 -11.23
C ASN A 23 -1.76 -10.89 -11.94
N THR A 24 -0.71 -11.68 -11.72
CA THR A 24 0.64 -11.47 -12.25
C THR A 24 1.08 -12.65 -13.10
N ASN A 25 2.16 -12.51 -13.86
CA ASN A 25 2.80 -13.62 -14.54
C ASN A 25 4.13 -13.96 -13.84
N ALA A 26 4.45 -15.25 -13.69
CA ALA A 26 5.67 -15.69 -13.00
C ALA A 26 6.95 -15.41 -13.80
N GLU A 27 6.89 -15.50 -15.13
CA GLU A 27 8.06 -15.34 -15.99
C GLU A 27 8.26 -13.87 -16.40
N ASN A 28 7.15 -13.20 -16.74
CA ASN A 28 7.16 -11.88 -17.35
C ASN A 28 6.79 -10.75 -16.37
N GLY A 29 6.33 -11.08 -15.17
CA GLY A 29 5.91 -10.10 -14.17
C GLY A 29 4.65 -9.32 -14.59
N ILE A 30 4.64 -8.02 -14.27
CA ILE A 30 3.55 -7.08 -14.61
C ILE A 30 4.02 -6.07 -15.65
N THR A 31 3.10 -5.56 -16.46
CA THR A 31 3.41 -4.51 -17.43
C THR A 31 3.59 -3.15 -16.75
N THR A 32 4.21 -2.20 -17.44
CA THR A 32 4.37 -0.82 -16.97
C THR A 32 3.02 -0.12 -16.76
N SER A 33 2.06 -0.36 -17.64
CA SER A 33 0.69 0.14 -17.49
C SER A 33 0.03 -0.43 -16.24
N GLU A 34 0.22 -1.72 -15.97
CA GLU A 34 -0.33 -2.37 -14.78
C GLU A 34 0.34 -1.87 -13.50
N ALA A 35 1.65 -1.64 -13.52
CA ALA A 35 2.37 -1.02 -12.41
C ALA A 35 1.79 0.38 -12.09
N GLY A 36 1.51 1.19 -13.12
CA GLY A 36 0.85 2.49 -12.96
C GLY A 36 -0.56 2.38 -12.35
N ASN A 37 -1.37 1.43 -12.84
CA ASN A 37 -2.70 1.16 -12.29
C ASN A 37 -2.64 0.77 -10.81
N ARG A 38 -1.65 -0.05 -10.43
CA ARG A 38 -1.43 -0.46 -9.03
C ARG A 38 -1.00 0.71 -8.15
N ILE A 39 -0.08 1.58 -8.60
CA ILE A 39 0.31 2.79 -7.87
C ILE A 39 -0.91 3.69 -7.62
N ASN A 40 -1.77 3.88 -8.63
CA ASN A 40 -2.98 4.68 -8.48
C ASN A 40 -4.01 4.06 -7.51
N LYS A 41 -4.09 2.72 -7.45
CA LYS A 41 -5.06 2.00 -6.61
C LYS A 41 -4.60 1.84 -5.16
N PHE A 42 -3.34 1.48 -4.94
CA PHE A 42 -2.80 1.10 -3.64
C PHE A 42 -1.93 2.17 -2.99
N GLY A 43 -1.52 3.18 -3.76
CA GLY A 43 -0.56 4.18 -3.32
C GLY A 43 0.89 3.71 -3.52
N ALA A 44 1.82 4.62 -3.21
CA ALA A 44 3.24 4.34 -3.25
C ALA A 44 3.66 3.45 -2.07
N ASN A 45 4.62 2.55 -2.31
CA ASN A 45 5.21 1.72 -1.26
C ASN A 45 6.22 2.53 -0.44
N ILE A 46 5.71 3.52 0.30
CA ILE A 46 6.49 4.40 1.17
C ILE A 46 5.73 4.61 2.47
N TYR A 47 6.46 4.83 3.56
CA TYR A 47 5.85 5.25 4.81
C TYR A 47 5.28 6.65 4.66
N GLU A 48 4.07 6.85 5.21
CA GLU A 48 3.55 8.20 5.36
C GLU A 48 4.40 8.97 6.36
N ALA A 49 4.74 10.21 6.00
CA ALA A 49 5.41 11.10 6.93
C ALA A 49 4.46 11.44 8.08
N GLN A 50 4.95 11.37 9.31
CA GLN A 50 4.17 11.81 10.46
C GLN A 50 3.87 13.30 10.31
N LYS A 51 2.57 13.66 10.40
CA LYS A 51 2.17 15.08 10.41
C LYS A 51 2.81 15.78 11.60
N GLN A 52 3.74 16.68 11.31
CA GLN A 52 4.33 17.53 12.33
C GLN A 52 3.28 18.52 12.81
N LYS A 53 3.20 18.73 14.13
CA LYS A 53 2.37 19.80 14.67
C LYS A 53 2.96 21.14 14.21
N SER A 54 2.12 22.05 13.74
CA SER A 54 2.58 23.42 13.51
C SER A 54 2.95 24.07 14.84
N ILE A 55 3.85 25.06 14.83
CA ILE A 55 4.27 25.81 16.02
C ILE A 55 3.04 26.41 16.73
N TRP A 56 2.09 26.96 15.96
CA TRP A 56 0.82 27.47 16.48
C TRP A 56 -0.01 26.40 17.18
N MET A 57 -0.11 25.20 16.60
CA MET A 57 -0.81 24.08 17.23
C MET A 57 -0.13 23.65 18.53
N MET A 58 1.21 23.65 18.58
CA MET A 58 1.95 23.35 19.81
C MET A 58 1.68 24.38 20.91
N MET A 59 1.61 25.67 20.57
CA MET A 59 1.28 26.76 21.50
C MET A 59 -0.14 26.62 22.06
N LEU A 60 -1.15 26.41 21.19
CA LEU A 60 -2.53 26.24 21.62
C LEU A 60 -2.71 25.03 22.55
N LEU A 61 -1.99 23.94 22.27
CA LEU A 61 -2.05 22.73 23.10
C LEU A 61 -1.51 22.94 24.52
N GLN A 62 -0.71 23.99 24.80
CA GLN A 62 -0.27 24.30 26.17
C GLN A 62 -1.42 24.74 27.08
N PHE A 63 -2.53 25.23 26.51
CA PHE A 63 -3.70 25.71 27.25
C PHE A 63 -4.80 24.64 27.40
N LYS A 64 -4.52 23.41 26.96
CA LYS A 64 -5.43 22.28 27.13
C LYS A 64 -5.08 21.57 28.46
N ASN A 65 -5.98 21.69 29.45
CA ASN A 65 -5.90 20.98 30.74
C ASN A 65 -5.81 19.46 30.55
#